data_AF-A0AAN6S387-F1
#
_entry.id   AF-A0AAN6S387-F1
#
_cell.length_a   1.000
_cell.length_b   1.000
_cell.length_c   1.000
_cell.angle_alpha   90.00
_cell.angle_beta   90.00
_cell.angle_gamma   90.00
#
_symmetry.space_group_name_H-M   'P 1'
#
loop_
_entity.id
_entity.type
_entity.pdbx_description
1 polymer ?
#
loop_
_entity_poly.entity_id
_entity_poly.type
_entity_poly.pdbx_seq_one_letter_code
_entity_poly.pdbx_strand_id
1 'polypeptide(L)'
;MKMKHITCALLAAAATAFIIPDGAMSDQISLSANVNNVWQDDMVGDEDLWWSKLALSNMDDLLAGEAAAGRGHSMDHTLDRTLDSINTLAGSVVSSYAEDDDDRRGGGDDHHGHDHDHGHHGHHGHHGNSSRTIYELIHESKHTRRFAELVDEYDDIKELLQETKHNHTLFVPTDEAFEHIPHHGDDDKKPSKEFVRKVLEYHIVHGCYSAKRMLFASHTLPTELELGSLGEPDRRQRLRVGVNLLGGGVGGLRLNFYSRVVAADFEASNGVIHAVDKILVPPPHMARIIKAFPNTFSTFSLAMETTGLGEELAERKEKENWRGGTLFAPTNFAFAKLGPRLNAFLFSEHGKKYLRALIKYHVVANETLYSDAYYHGHENDHEGQDDGEEKADGYYRHVDLPSLLDDKPIRVDIIRRFAGFHISMRVNGFGYVSVQDGVAEDGVIQVVSSVLFPPHGDHHSVNVDDDQGEEIGEGDAMSVDGLKERLAPYLDEPLEREQMGDLQFLPE
;
A
#
# COMPACT_ATOMS: atom_id res chain seq x y z
N MET A 1 -49.00 -63.02 -19.72
CA MET A 1 -48.40 -63.93 -20.71
C MET A 1 -47.29 -63.16 -21.42
N LYS A 2 -46.04 -63.59 -21.20
CA LYS A 2 -44.77 -63.27 -21.91
C LYS A 2 -44.20 -61.83 -21.87
N MET A 3 -43.10 -61.74 -21.10
CA MET A 3 -41.95 -60.84 -21.26
C MET A 3 -41.33 -60.92 -22.67
N LYS A 4 -40.71 -59.82 -23.11
CA LYS A 4 -39.36 -59.79 -23.70
C LYS A 4 -38.72 -58.41 -23.51
N HIS A 5 -37.54 -58.41 -22.90
CA HIS A 5 -36.62 -57.30 -22.71
C HIS A 5 -36.01 -56.82 -24.03
N ILE A 6 -35.80 -55.51 -24.19
CA ILE A 6 -34.57 -54.92 -24.76
C ILE A 6 -34.26 -53.63 -23.98
N THR A 7 -33.05 -53.59 -23.44
CA THR A 7 -32.37 -52.49 -22.74
C THR A 7 -31.72 -51.50 -23.69
N CYS A 8 -31.63 -50.24 -23.25
CA CYS A 8 -30.71 -49.12 -23.57
C CYS A 8 -31.52 -47.83 -23.78
N ALA A 9 -31.14 -46.63 -23.38
CA ALA A 9 -30.22 -46.05 -22.40
C ALA A 9 -30.54 -44.53 -22.46
N LEU A 10 -30.21 -43.78 -21.40
CA LEU A 10 -30.08 -42.31 -21.36
C LEU A 10 -31.36 -41.45 -21.44
N LEU A 11 -31.84 -40.99 -20.28
CA LEU A 11 -32.18 -39.59 -20.02
C LEU A 11 -32.56 -39.45 -18.53
N ALA A 12 -31.55 -39.48 -17.67
CA ALA A 12 -31.69 -38.94 -16.32
C ALA A 12 -31.52 -37.42 -16.44
N ALA A 13 -32.60 -36.70 -16.16
CA ALA A 13 -32.58 -35.27 -15.96
C ALA A 13 -31.66 -34.95 -14.77
N ALA A 14 -30.46 -34.46 -15.05
CA ALA A 14 -29.57 -33.93 -14.03
C ALA A 14 -29.96 -32.47 -13.76
N ALA A 15 -30.74 -32.28 -12.70
CA ALA A 15 -30.71 -31.05 -11.94
C ALA A 15 -29.35 -31.01 -11.22
N THR A 16 -28.36 -30.33 -11.77
CA THR A 16 -27.15 -29.99 -11.01
C THR A 16 -27.38 -28.65 -10.35
N ALA A 17 -27.72 -28.73 -9.07
CA ALA A 17 -27.71 -27.64 -8.14
C ALA A 17 -26.33 -26.96 -8.12
N PHE A 18 -26.38 -25.64 -7.97
CA PHE A 18 -25.28 -24.81 -7.49
C PHE A 18 -24.54 -25.51 -6.33
N ILE A 19 -23.24 -25.74 -6.51
CA ILE A 19 -22.33 -25.93 -5.41
C ILE A 19 -21.47 -24.66 -5.39
N ILE A 20 -21.75 -23.81 -4.40
CA ILE A 20 -20.81 -22.79 -3.94
C ILE A 20 -19.61 -23.59 -3.38
N PRO A 21 -18.37 -23.35 -3.81
CA PRO A 21 -17.24 -24.08 -3.24
C PRO A 21 -17.08 -23.67 -1.78
N ASP A 22 -17.27 -24.63 -0.87
CA ASP A 22 -16.85 -24.49 0.52
C ASP A 22 -15.32 -24.38 0.57
N GLY A 23 -14.80 -23.70 1.60
CA GLY A 23 -13.37 -23.32 1.73
C GLY A 23 -12.35 -24.46 1.55
N ALA A 24 -12.76 -25.72 1.71
CA ALA A 24 -11.90 -26.89 1.46
C ALA A 24 -11.62 -27.17 -0.03
N MET A 25 -12.47 -26.71 -0.95
CA MET A 25 -12.23 -26.82 -2.41
C MET A 25 -11.32 -25.69 -2.91
N SER A 26 -11.29 -24.54 -2.23
CA SER A 26 -10.29 -23.48 -2.47
C SER A 26 -8.88 -23.96 -2.15
N ASP A 27 -8.73 -24.77 -1.09
CA ASP A 27 -7.47 -25.42 -0.73
C ASP A 27 -7.04 -26.49 -1.76
N GLN A 28 -7.99 -27.17 -2.40
CA GLN A 28 -7.66 -28.11 -3.50
C GLN A 28 -7.34 -27.40 -4.81
N ILE A 29 -7.96 -26.25 -5.10
CA ILE A 29 -7.60 -25.42 -6.25
C ILE A 29 -6.21 -24.83 -6.05
N SER A 30 -5.86 -24.36 -4.85
CA SER A 30 -4.51 -23.89 -4.53
C SER A 30 -3.46 -25.00 -4.56
N LEU A 31 -3.81 -26.24 -4.16
CA LEU A 31 -2.96 -27.43 -4.31
C LEU A 31 -2.82 -27.90 -5.78
N SER A 32 -3.81 -27.65 -6.64
CA SER A 32 -3.76 -27.99 -8.07
C SER A 32 -3.12 -26.91 -8.96
N ALA A 33 -3.06 -25.67 -8.46
CA ALA A 33 -2.26 -24.57 -9.02
C ALA A 33 -0.76 -24.72 -8.73
N ASN A 34 -0.34 -25.87 -8.18
CA ASN A 34 1.05 -26.29 -8.08
C ASN A 34 1.55 -26.87 -9.41
N VAL A 35 1.20 -26.20 -10.52
CA VAL A 35 1.92 -26.34 -11.78
C VAL A 35 3.19 -25.50 -11.62
N ASN A 36 4.35 -26.14 -11.69
CA ASN A 36 5.67 -25.53 -11.57
C ASN A 36 5.78 -24.23 -12.37
N ASN A 37 5.67 -23.07 -11.70
CA ASN A 37 5.88 -21.75 -12.30
C ASN A 37 7.36 -21.38 -12.19
N VAL A 38 8.13 -21.86 -13.17
CA VAL A 38 9.60 -21.69 -13.25
C VAL A 38 10.03 -20.21 -13.31
N TRP A 39 9.18 -19.28 -13.74
CA TRP A 39 9.52 -17.85 -13.84
C TRP A 39 9.27 -17.02 -12.56
N GLN A 40 8.57 -17.55 -11.56
CA GLN A 40 8.23 -16.80 -10.33
C GLN A 40 9.19 -17.05 -9.17
N ASP A 41 9.86 -18.22 -9.14
CA ASP A 41 10.92 -18.53 -8.16
C ASP A 41 12.28 -17.93 -8.57
N ASP A 42 12.50 -17.64 -9.85
CA ASP A 42 13.79 -17.15 -10.36
C ASP A 42 14.09 -15.67 -10.04
N MET A 43 13.13 -14.92 -9.47
CA MET A 43 13.33 -13.49 -9.16
C MET A 43 13.75 -13.19 -7.71
N VAL A 44 13.80 -14.17 -6.81
CA VAL A 44 14.19 -13.96 -5.40
C VAL A 44 15.04 -15.13 -4.92
N GLY A 45 16.24 -14.86 -4.42
CA GLY A 45 17.11 -15.89 -3.85
C GLY A 45 16.42 -16.65 -2.71
N ASP A 46 16.71 -17.95 -2.58
CA ASP A 46 16.04 -18.87 -1.66
C ASP A 46 16.05 -18.43 -0.18
N GLU A 47 17.01 -17.58 0.22
CA GLU A 47 17.13 -17.03 1.58
C GLU A 47 16.17 -15.85 1.86
N ASP A 48 15.82 -15.07 0.83
CA ASP A 48 14.91 -13.92 0.96
C ASP A 48 13.42 -14.35 0.95
N LEU A 49 13.13 -15.58 0.51
CA LEU A 49 11.79 -16.18 0.52
C LEU A 49 11.17 -16.25 1.92
N TRP A 50 11.98 -16.51 2.94
CA TRP A 50 11.53 -16.59 4.34
C TRP A 50 11.18 -15.21 4.89
N TRP A 51 12.05 -14.22 4.69
CA TRP A 51 11.86 -12.87 5.22
C TRP A 51 10.74 -12.10 4.55
N SER A 52 10.53 -12.36 3.25
CA SER A 52 9.35 -11.88 2.54
C SER A 52 8.07 -12.54 3.06
N LYS A 53 8.08 -13.82 3.45
CA LYS A 53 6.93 -14.42 4.18
C LYS A 53 6.71 -13.75 5.53
N LEU A 54 7.77 -13.39 6.26
CA LEU A 54 7.64 -12.62 7.49
C LEU A 54 6.99 -11.25 7.23
N ALA A 55 7.46 -10.51 6.23
CA ALA A 55 6.87 -9.23 5.84
C ALA A 55 5.37 -9.36 5.55
N LEU A 56 4.99 -10.41 4.80
CA LEU A 56 3.60 -10.69 4.45
C LEU A 56 2.75 -11.16 5.65
N SER A 57 3.30 -12.01 6.53
CA SER A 57 2.61 -12.46 7.75
C SER A 57 2.34 -11.30 8.72
N ASN A 58 3.27 -10.33 8.76
CA ASN A 58 3.05 -9.12 9.53
C ASN A 58 1.92 -8.28 8.90
N MET A 59 1.76 -8.29 7.58
CA MET A 59 0.66 -7.63 6.88
C MET A 59 -0.71 -8.32 7.01
N ASP A 60 -0.84 -9.50 7.65
CA ASP A 60 -2.14 -10.18 7.80
C ASP A 60 -3.20 -9.32 8.54
N ASP A 61 -2.76 -8.37 9.38
CA ASP A 61 -3.61 -7.39 10.05
C ASP A 61 -4.32 -6.42 9.07
N LEU A 62 -3.78 -6.24 7.86
CA LEU A 62 -4.25 -5.30 6.83
C LEU A 62 -5.63 -5.71 6.27
N LEU A 63 -5.79 -6.99 5.93
CA LEU A 63 -7.01 -7.49 5.29
C LEU A 63 -8.13 -7.81 6.27
N ALA A 64 -7.78 -8.17 7.50
CA ALA A 64 -8.76 -8.45 8.54
C ALA A 64 -9.58 -7.20 8.94
N GLY A 65 -8.96 -6.01 8.90
CA GLY A 65 -9.59 -4.73 9.25
C GLY A 65 -10.40 -4.10 8.10
N GLU A 66 -9.88 -4.10 6.88
CA GLU A 66 -10.50 -3.41 5.75
C GLU A 66 -11.69 -4.17 5.15
N ALA A 67 -11.69 -5.51 5.21
CA ALA A 67 -12.86 -6.32 4.86
C ALA A 67 -14.06 -6.09 5.82
N ALA A 68 -13.80 -5.63 7.04
CA ALA A 68 -14.84 -5.22 7.98
C ALA A 68 -15.37 -3.81 7.69
N ALA A 69 -14.51 -2.89 7.22
CA ALA A 69 -14.88 -1.52 6.86
C ALA A 69 -15.62 -1.42 5.51
N GLY A 70 -15.34 -2.32 4.56
CA GLY A 70 -15.97 -2.35 3.23
C GLY A 70 -17.46 -2.70 3.17
N ARG A 71 -18.15 -2.86 4.32
CA ARG A 71 -19.61 -3.09 4.38
C ARG A 71 -20.43 -1.81 4.59
N GLY A 72 -19.80 -0.64 4.69
CA GLY A 72 -20.51 0.64 4.90
C GLY A 72 -20.05 1.71 3.91
N HIS A 73 -20.96 2.15 3.05
CA HIS A 73 -20.82 3.45 2.39
C HIS A 73 -20.68 4.57 3.42
N SER A 74 -19.86 5.57 3.10
CA SER A 74 -19.60 6.81 3.87
C SER A 74 -18.73 6.65 5.12
N MET A 75 -17.42 6.88 4.96
CA MET A 75 -16.50 7.20 6.08
C MET A 75 -16.34 8.72 6.29
N ASP A 76 -17.14 9.55 5.61
CA ASP A 76 -16.94 11.01 5.54
C ASP A 76 -17.77 11.82 6.57
N HIS A 77 -18.52 11.17 7.47
CA HIS A 77 -19.35 11.87 8.48
C HIS A 77 -19.03 11.54 9.94
N THR A 78 -18.08 10.64 10.22
CA THR A 78 -17.68 10.31 11.59
C THR A 78 -16.55 11.20 12.13
N LEU A 79 -15.79 11.88 11.27
CA LEU A 79 -14.63 12.69 11.65
C LEU A 79 -15.03 14.01 12.35
N ASP A 80 -16.12 14.64 11.90
CA ASP A 80 -16.58 15.94 12.39
C ASP A 80 -17.13 15.92 13.83
N ARG A 81 -17.51 14.76 14.36
CA ARG A 81 -17.93 14.63 15.78
C ARG A 81 -16.79 14.26 16.72
N THR A 82 -15.69 13.74 16.22
CA THR A 82 -14.54 13.34 17.04
C THR A 82 -13.56 14.48 17.29
N LEU A 83 -13.46 15.46 16.38
CA LEU A 83 -12.45 16.53 16.46
C LEU A 83 -12.72 17.58 17.55
N ASP A 84 -13.97 17.78 17.97
CA ASP A 84 -14.29 18.71 19.08
C ASP A 84 -13.96 18.15 20.48
N SER A 85 -13.70 16.84 20.59
CA SER A 85 -13.38 16.18 21.87
C SER A 85 -11.88 16.02 22.13
N ILE A 86 -11.04 16.17 21.10
CA ILE A 86 -9.62 15.80 21.13
C ILE A 86 -8.72 16.92 21.67
N ASN A 87 -9.15 18.18 21.64
CA ASN A 87 -8.37 19.30 22.19
C ASN A 87 -8.25 19.32 23.73
N THR A 88 -8.92 18.40 24.43
CA THR A 88 -8.90 18.34 25.91
C THR A 88 -8.06 17.18 26.47
N LEU A 89 -7.52 16.30 25.61
CA LEU A 89 -6.80 15.08 26.03
C LEU A 89 -5.31 15.06 25.69
N ALA A 90 -4.80 16.06 24.95
CA ALA A 90 -3.40 16.18 24.57
C ALA A 90 -2.45 16.66 25.70
N GLY A 91 -2.87 16.62 26.96
CA GLY A 91 -2.14 17.21 28.09
C GLY A 91 -1.71 16.27 29.22
N SER A 92 -1.88 14.95 29.14
CA SER A 92 -1.66 14.10 30.34
C SER A 92 -1.02 12.71 30.18
N VAL A 93 -0.39 12.37 29.04
CA VAL A 93 0.20 11.01 28.86
C VAL A 93 1.70 11.02 28.58
N VAL A 94 2.42 12.07 28.97
CA VAL A 94 3.91 12.12 28.87
C VAL A 94 4.60 11.80 30.21
N SER A 95 3.87 11.49 31.29
CA SER A 95 4.48 11.40 32.63
C SER A 95 4.94 10.01 33.09
N SER A 96 4.71 8.91 32.36
CA SER A 96 4.99 7.56 32.90
C SER A 96 6.26 6.88 32.38
N TYR A 97 7.08 7.56 31.57
CA TYR A 97 8.33 6.99 31.04
C TYR A 97 9.58 7.81 31.40
N ALA A 98 9.44 8.83 32.25
CA ALA A 98 10.54 9.74 32.64
C ALA A 98 10.88 9.72 34.15
N GLU A 99 10.26 8.85 34.94
CA GLU A 99 10.55 8.76 36.38
C GLU A 99 11.41 7.51 36.67
N ASP A 100 12.71 7.62 36.42
CA ASP A 100 13.74 6.75 37.01
C ASP A 100 15.12 7.40 36.79
N ASP A 101 15.30 8.66 37.20
CA ASP A 101 16.62 9.26 37.44
C ASP A 101 16.49 10.69 37.98
N ASP A 102 16.27 10.84 39.29
CA ASP A 102 16.93 11.92 40.04
C ASP A 102 16.78 11.73 41.54
N ASP A 103 17.74 11.04 42.15
CA ASP A 103 17.87 11.02 43.60
C ASP A 103 19.36 11.15 43.96
N ARG A 104 19.89 12.38 43.87
CA ARG A 104 21.11 12.80 44.58
C ARG A 104 21.34 14.32 44.55
N ARG A 105 21.39 14.86 45.78
CA ARG A 105 21.91 16.19 46.23
C ARG A 105 20.84 17.29 46.17
N GLY A 106 20.47 17.98 47.24
CA GLY A 106 21.05 18.13 48.56
C GLY A 106 21.08 19.61 48.94
N GLY A 107 20.17 20.01 49.85
CA GLY A 107 20.33 21.10 50.83
C GLY A 107 20.22 22.56 50.37
N GLY A 108 19.44 23.36 51.10
CA GLY A 108 19.64 24.80 51.19
C GLY A 108 18.37 25.63 51.38
N ASP A 109 18.11 26.02 52.62
CA ASP A 109 16.98 26.83 53.08
C ASP A 109 17.04 28.33 52.68
N ASP A 110 15.83 28.92 52.59
CA ASP A 110 15.37 30.22 53.11
C ASP A 110 15.76 31.62 52.53
N HIS A 111 14.67 32.41 52.38
CA HIS A 111 14.43 33.84 52.65
C HIS A 111 14.34 34.90 51.51
N HIS A 112 13.09 35.41 51.38
CA HIS A 112 12.61 36.80 51.26
C HIS A 112 13.06 37.76 50.12
N GLY A 113 12.07 38.26 49.37
CA GLY A 113 11.74 39.70 49.41
C GLY A 113 11.73 40.50 48.10
N HIS A 114 10.53 40.95 47.74
CA HIS A 114 10.16 42.22 47.07
C HIS A 114 10.06 42.34 45.55
N ASP A 115 8.97 43.05 45.21
CA ASP A 115 8.38 43.38 43.92
C ASP A 115 9.27 44.25 43.04
N HIS A 116 9.17 44.09 41.71
CA HIS A 116 8.66 45.12 40.79
C HIS A 116 8.85 44.69 39.31
N ASP A 117 7.72 44.72 38.60
CA ASP A 117 7.51 45.23 37.25
C ASP A 117 8.02 44.50 35.98
N HIS A 118 7.10 44.47 35.01
CA HIS A 118 7.22 44.18 33.58
C HIS A 118 7.79 42.82 33.11
N GLY A 119 6.90 41.99 32.57
CA GLY A 119 7.29 40.92 31.64
C GLY A 119 6.11 40.09 31.21
N HIS A 120 5.74 40.17 29.93
CA HIS A 120 4.98 39.12 29.27
C HIS A 120 5.76 37.81 29.44
N HIS A 121 5.28 36.93 30.33
CA HIS A 121 5.83 35.60 30.47
C HIS A 121 5.50 34.80 29.20
N GLY A 122 6.49 34.71 28.32
CA GLY A 122 6.56 33.60 27.39
C GLY A 122 6.55 32.31 28.19
N HIS A 123 5.66 31.40 27.81
CA HIS A 123 5.74 30.02 28.21
C HIS A 123 7.07 29.47 27.72
N HIS A 124 8.08 29.44 28.59
CA HIS A 124 9.28 28.64 28.39
C HIS A 124 8.86 27.18 28.53
N GLY A 125 8.58 26.54 27.39
CA GLY A 125 8.66 25.09 27.30
C GLY A 125 10.06 24.68 27.69
N HIS A 126 10.17 23.69 28.58
CA HIS A 126 11.44 23.04 28.88
C HIS A 126 11.95 22.36 27.60
N HIS A 127 12.78 23.07 26.84
CA HIS A 127 13.56 22.52 25.74
C HIS A 127 14.71 21.70 26.33
N GLY A 128 14.46 20.41 26.58
CA GLY A 128 15.52 19.45 26.82
C GLY A 128 16.17 19.05 25.50
N ASN A 129 16.98 19.93 24.90
CA ASN A 129 17.82 19.51 23.77
C ASN A 129 18.76 18.41 24.27
N SER A 130 18.48 17.15 23.89
CA SER A 130 19.41 16.06 24.13
C SER A 130 20.73 16.38 23.41
N SER A 131 21.84 16.42 24.16
CA SER A 131 23.18 16.55 23.56
C SER A 131 23.64 15.27 22.85
N ARG A 132 22.89 14.17 23.02
CA ARG A 132 23.28 12.84 22.57
C ARG A 132 22.74 12.53 21.19
N THR A 133 23.53 11.80 20.41
CA THR A 133 23.15 11.30 19.08
C THR A 133 22.15 10.14 19.18
N ILE A 134 21.51 9.81 18.06
CA ILE A 134 20.63 8.64 17.95
C ILE A 134 21.37 7.37 18.38
N TYR A 135 22.60 7.18 17.89
CA TYR A 135 23.45 6.03 18.24
C TYR A 135 23.67 5.91 19.76
N GLU A 136 23.95 7.02 20.44
CA GLU A 136 24.17 7.01 21.90
C GLU A 136 22.88 6.67 22.66
N LEU A 137 21.73 7.23 22.25
CA LEU A 137 20.45 6.99 22.91
C LEU A 137 19.99 5.52 22.83
N ILE A 138 20.16 4.86 21.67
CA ILE A 138 19.77 3.45 21.54
C ILE A 138 20.66 2.51 22.37
N HIS A 139 21.91 2.90 22.67
CA HIS A 139 22.84 2.14 23.51
C HIS A 139 22.61 2.37 25.02
N GLU A 140 22.12 3.55 25.41
CA GLU A 140 21.76 3.82 26.81
C GLU A 140 20.45 3.13 27.21
N SER A 141 19.55 2.90 26.26
CA SER A 141 18.25 2.27 26.51
C SER A 141 18.36 0.76 26.78
N LYS A 142 17.72 0.33 27.87
CA LYS A 142 17.61 -1.10 28.24
C LYS A 142 16.63 -1.91 27.37
N HIS A 143 15.86 -1.24 26.51
CA HIS A 143 14.77 -1.83 25.73
C HIS A 143 15.10 -1.98 24.24
N THR A 144 16.27 -1.52 23.79
CA THR A 144 16.70 -1.49 22.38
C THR A 144 18.04 -2.18 22.17
N ARG A 145 18.46 -3.02 23.13
CA ARG A 145 19.81 -3.61 23.15
C ARG A 145 20.07 -4.46 21.92
N ARG A 146 19.10 -5.29 21.49
CA ARG A 146 19.26 -6.18 20.34
C ARG A 146 19.46 -5.40 19.04
N PHE A 147 18.74 -4.30 18.88
CA PHE A 147 18.91 -3.44 17.70
C PHE A 147 20.24 -2.68 17.73
N ALA A 148 20.64 -2.16 18.90
CA ALA A 148 21.92 -1.48 19.06
C ALA A 148 23.12 -2.42 18.77
N GLU A 149 23.07 -3.67 19.26
CA GLU A 149 24.06 -4.71 18.95
C GLU A 149 24.11 -5.02 17.45
N LEU A 150 22.96 -5.02 16.77
CA LEU A 150 22.90 -5.23 15.33
C LEU A 150 23.54 -4.07 14.54
N VAL A 151 23.28 -2.83 14.96
CA VAL A 151 23.90 -1.63 14.37
C VAL A 151 25.42 -1.66 14.50
N ASP A 152 25.95 -2.15 15.63
CA ASP A 152 27.40 -2.27 15.85
C ASP A 152 28.11 -3.23 14.88
N GLU A 153 27.37 -4.08 14.16
CA GLU A 153 27.93 -4.95 13.11
C GLU A 153 28.14 -4.22 11.76
N TYR A 154 27.63 -2.99 11.60
CA TYR A 154 27.63 -2.21 10.35
C TYR A 154 28.21 -0.80 10.60
N ASP A 155 29.51 -0.63 10.33
CA ASP A 155 30.25 0.62 10.59
C ASP A 155 29.64 1.83 9.87
N ASP A 156 29.14 1.66 8.65
CA ASP A 156 28.48 2.68 7.84
C ASP A 156 27.15 3.16 8.45
N ILE A 157 26.32 2.23 8.92
CA ILE A 157 25.07 2.55 9.63
C ILE A 157 25.36 3.23 10.96
N LYS A 158 26.40 2.78 11.67
CA LYS A 158 26.86 3.43 12.89
C LYS A 158 27.31 4.86 12.65
N GLU A 159 28.12 5.10 11.63
CA GLU A 159 28.55 6.44 11.24
C GLU A 159 27.36 7.33 10.90
N LEU A 160 26.38 6.81 10.15
CA LEU A 160 25.14 7.50 9.81
C LEU A 160 24.35 7.94 11.06
N LEU A 161 24.22 7.07 12.06
CA LEU A 161 23.49 7.36 13.30
C LEU A 161 24.26 8.25 14.28
N GLN A 162 25.57 8.43 14.08
CA GLN A 162 26.42 9.35 14.86
C GLN A 162 26.58 10.72 14.19
N GLU A 163 26.46 10.79 12.87
CA GLU A 163 26.62 12.03 12.12
C GLU A 163 25.54 13.06 12.50
N THR A 164 25.96 14.31 12.69
CA THR A 164 25.11 15.45 13.09
C THR A 164 24.85 16.43 11.95
N LYS A 165 25.31 16.14 10.73
CA LYS A 165 25.09 17.00 9.56
C LYS A 165 23.67 16.92 9.02
N HIS A 166 23.05 15.75 9.15
CA HIS A 166 21.70 15.48 8.67
C HIS A 166 20.85 14.97 9.83
N ASN A 167 19.58 15.35 9.82
CA ASN A 167 18.62 14.86 10.80
C ASN A 167 17.97 13.59 10.29
N HIS A 168 17.85 12.59 11.14
CA HIS A 168 17.20 11.32 10.83
C HIS A 168 16.02 11.05 11.77
N THR A 169 15.13 10.17 11.34
CA THR A 169 14.10 9.58 12.20
C THR A 169 14.37 8.10 12.29
N LEU A 170 14.71 7.60 13.48
CA LEU A 170 14.95 6.17 13.67
C LEU A 170 13.70 5.52 14.27
N PHE A 171 13.14 4.54 13.55
CA PHE A 171 12.20 3.61 14.15
C PHE A 171 12.97 2.47 14.77
N VAL A 172 13.03 2.40 16.10
CA VAL A 172 13.81 1.36 16.79
C VAL A 172 12.88 0.24 17.25
N PRO A 173 13.05 -1.01 16.76
CA PRO A 173 12.29 -2.13 17.30
C PRO A 173 12.70 -2.39 18.75
N THR A 174 11.71 -2.53 19.63
CA THR A 174 11.95 -2.95 21.01
C THR A 174 12.54 -4.37 21.05
N ASP A 175 13.23 -4.72 22.13
CA ASP A 175 13.77 -6.08 22.30
C ASP A 175 12.67 -7.16 22.21
N GLU A 176 11.44 -6.84 22.64
CA GLU A 176 10.24 -7.69 22.50
C GLU A 176 9.82 -7.87 21.03
N ALA A 177 10.05 -6.90 20.15
CA ALA A 177 9.76 -7.01 18.73
C ALA A 177 10.54 -8.15 18.06
N PHE A 178 11.75 -8.45 18.55
CA PHE A 178 12.57 -9.57 18.06
C PHE A 178 12.04 -10.94 18.49
N GLU A 179 11.20 -11.00 19.52
CA GLU A 179 10.55 -12.25 19.97
C GLU A 179 9.40 -12.66 19.04
N HIS A 180 8.91 -11.73 18.23
CA HIS A 180 7.84 -11.97 17.25
C HIS A 180 8.35 -12.51 15.92
N ILE A 181 9.66 -12.71 15.77
CA ILE A 181 10.22 -13.41 14.60
C ILE A 181 9.80 -14.89 14.73
N PRO A 182 8.96 -15.42 13.82
CA PRO A 182 8.50 -16.79 13.93
C PRO A 182 9.70 -17.73 13.82
N HIS A 183 9.86 -18.65 14.78
CA HIS A 183 10.91 -19.67 14.74
C HIS A 183 10.40 -20.88 13.96
N HIS A 184 11.18 -21.36 12.98
CA HIS A 184 10.84 -22.53 12.17
C HIS A 184 11.89 -23.63 12.33
N GLY A 185 12.16 -24.00 13.58
CA GLY A 185 12.91 -25.21 13.91
C GLY A 185 14.39 -25.14 13.53
N ASP A 186 14.99 -26.31 13.24
CA ASP A 186 16.42 -26.47 12.97
C ASP A 186 16.87 -25.86 11.62
N ASP A 187 15.94 -25.36 10.80
CA ASP A 187 16.18 -24.72 9.49
C ASP A 187 16.19 -23.18 9.57
N ASP A 188 16.31 -22.60 10.77
CA ASP A 188 16.47 -21.16 11.01
C ASP A 188 17.80 -20.65 10.40
N LYS A 189 17.84 -20.53 9.07
CA LYS A 189 18.91 -19.85 8.36
C LYS A 189 18.90 -18.39 8.80
N LYS A 190 20.03 -17.94 9.35
CA LYS A 190 20.24 -16.53 9.66
C LYS A 190 20.07 -15.71 8.37
N PRO A 191 19.49 -14.50 8.46
CA PRO A 191 19.41 -13.61 7.31
C PRO A 191 20.82 -13.33 6.76
N SER A 192 20.91 -13.13 5.45
CA SER A 192 22.15 -12.64 4.84
C SER A 192 22.50 -11.27 5.43
N LYS A 193 23.80 -10.95 5.52
CA LYS A 193 24.24 -9.62 5.98
C LYS A 193 23.69 -8.49 5.13
N GLU A 194 23.53 -8.73 3.82
CA GLU A 194 22.93 -7.76 2.92
C GLU A 194 21.46 -7.49 3.27
N PHE A 195 20.69 -8.54 3.55
CA PHE A 195 19.29 -8.39 3.95
C PHE A 195 19.18 -7.64 5.29
N VAL A 196 20.01 -7.99 6.27
CA VAL A 196 20.07 -7.26 7.56
C VAL A 196 20.39 -5.79 7.36
N ARG A 197 21.37 -5.46 6.49
CA ARG A 197 21.67 -4.07 6.13
C ARG A 197 20.43 -3.36 5.58
N LYS A 198 19.72 -3.95 4.62
CA LYS A 198 18.48 -3.38 4.06
C LYS A 198 17.42 -3.16 5.14
N VAL A 199 17.29 -4.09 6.10
CA VAL A 199 16.40 -3.93 7.25
C VAL A 199 16.80 -2.73 8.10
N LEU A 200 18.09 -2.57 8.43
CA LEU A 200 18.57 -1.42 9.21
C LEU A 200 18.28 -0.10 8.49
N GLU A 201 18.63 0.00 7.21
CA GLU A 201 18.39 1.19 6.38
C GLU A 201 16.89 1.53 6.28
N TYR A 202 16.03 0.52 6.23
CA TYR A 202 14.58 0.71 6.18
C TYR A 202 13.96 1.22 7.50
N HIS A 203 14.66 1.03 8.63
CA HIS A 203 14.27 1.63 9.91
C HIS A 203 14.74 3.08 10.07
N ILE A 204 15.65 3.55 9.22
CA ILE A 204 16.20 4.90 9.25
C ILE A 204 15.49 5.73 8.20
N VAL A 205 14.76 6.75 8.63
CA VAL A 205 14.07 7.70 7.75
C VAL A 205 14.89 8.96 7.58
N HIS A 206 14.97 9.42 6.33
CA HIS A 206 15.66 10.65 6.00
C HIS A 206 14.85 11.88 6.42
N GLY A 207 15.42 12.71 7.31
CA GLY A 207 14.75 13.88 7.87
C GLY A 207 14.12 13.61 9.23
N CYS A 208 13.62 14.68 9.86
CA CYS A 208 13.00 14.62 11.19
C CYS A 208 11.47 14.64 11.09
N TYR A 209 10.83 13.58 11.59
CA TYR A 209 9.38 13.41 11.63
C TYR A 209 8.93 13.10 13.06
N SER A 210 8.37 14.10 13.73
CA SER A 210 7.71 13.89 15.02
C SER A 210 6.42 13.09 14.86
N ALA A 211 5.94 12.49 15.96
CA ALA A 211 4.67 11.76 15.98
C ALA A 211 3.51 12.64 15.48
N LYS A 212 3.49 13.91 15.89
CA LYS A 212 2.50 14.88 15.41
C LYS A 212 2.57 15.08 13.90
N ARG A 213 3.77 15.23 13.32
CA ARG A 213 3.92 15.39 11.87
C ARG A 213 3.43 14.14 11.13
N MET A 214 3.79 12.95 11.61
CA MET A 214 3.33 11.69 11.03
C MET A 214 1.81 11.52 11.13
N LEU A 215 1.20 11.90 12.25
CA LEU A 215 -0.24 11.79 12.45
C LEU A 215 -1.06 12.67 11.50
N PHE A 216 -0.57 13.87 11.17
CA PHE A 216 -1.39 14.88 10.51
C PHE A 216 -0.94 15.24 9.09
N ALA A 217 0.31 14.95 8.71
CA ALA A 217 0.89 15.52 7.49
C ALA A 217 1.75 14.55 6.66
N SER A 218 1.91 13.29 7.06
CA SER A 218 2.75 12.33 6.31
C SER A 218 2.07 10.97 6.24
N HIS A 219 1.92 10.47 5.02
CA HIS A 219 1.33 9.15 4.71
C HIS A 219 2.39 8.15 4.29
N THR A 220 3.51 8.63 3.77
CA THR A 220 4.70 7.83 3.55
C THR A 220 5.98 8.59 3.87
N LEU A 221 7.04 7.88 4.25
CA LEU A 221 8.32 8.46 4.67
C LEU A 221 9.47 7.88 3.84
N PRO A 222 10.40 8.71 3.30
CA PRO A 222 11.56 8.20 2.59
C PRO A 222 12.58 7.61 3.56
N THR A 223 12.87 6.32 3.45
CA THR A 223 13.91 5.66 4.25
C THR A 223 15.30 5.89 3.65
N GLU A 224 16.36 5.54 4.37
CA GLU A 224 17.73 5.52 3.83
C GLU A 224 18.01 4.26 2.99
N LEU A 225 17.06 3.33 2.90
CA LEU A 225 17.14 2.20 1.97
C LEU A 225 16.87 2.70 0.54
N GLU A 226 17.89 2.69 -0.30
CA GLU A 226 17.77 2.98 -1.73
C GLU A 226 17.70 1.69 -2.55
N LEU A 227 16.80 1.67 -3.53
CA LEU A 227 16.59 0.51 -4.41
C LEU A 227 16.53 0.96 -5.87
N GLY A 228 17.42 0.40 -6.69
CA GLY A 228 17.37 0.61 -8.14
C GLY A 228 16.09 0.09 -8.79
N SER A 229 15.36 -0.83 -8.15
CA SER A 229 14.04 -1.32 -8.59
C SER A 229 12.96 -0.24 -8.61
N LEU A 230 13.17 0.93 -7.99
CA LEU A 230 12.20 2.03 -7.89
C LEU A 230 12.44 3.19 -8.87
N GLY A 231 13.52 3.17 -9.64
CA GLY A 231 13.85 4.21 -10.61
C GLY A 231 15.35 4.43 -10.70
N GLU A 232 15.76 5.22 -11.69
CA GLU A 232 17.13 5.72 -11.85
C GLU A 232 17.16 7.25 -11.63
N PRO A 233 18.13 7.78 -10.86
CA PRO A 233 19.02 7.04 -9.96
C PRO A 233 18.21 6.29 -8.88
N ASP A 234 18.86 5.34 -8.19
CA ASP A 234 18.25 4.57 -7.10
C ASP A 234 17.41 5.48 -6.20
N ARG A 235 16.16 5.09 -5.98
CA ARG A 235 15.19 5.88 -5.21
C ARG A 235 15.04 5.27 -3.83
N ARG A 236 14.78 6.12 -2.85
CA ARG A 236 14.50 5.72 -1.47
C ARG A 236 13.20 4.92 -1.40
N GLN A 237 13.30 3.71 -0.87
CA GLN A 237 12.14 2.91 -0.50
C GLN A 237 11.35 3.67 0.57
N ARG A 238 10.05 3.81 0.34
CA ARG A 238 9.18 4.53 1.27
C ARG A 238 8.62 3.59 2.34
N LEU A 239 8.37 4.13 3.51
CA LEU A 239 7.70 3.48 4.62
C LEU A 239 6.30 4.06 4.75
N ARG A 240 5.26 3.22 4.78
CA ARG A 240 3.89 3.70 4.92
C ARG A 240 3.60 4.09 6.35
N VAL A 241 2.94 5.22 6.56
CA VAL A 241 2.35 5.68 7.82
C VAL A 241 0.83 5.60 7.71
N GLY A 242 0.19 5.04 8.72
CA GLY A 242 -1.26 5.00 8.84
C GLY A 242 -1.71 5.28 10.27
N VAL A 243 -2.98 5.61 10.42
CA VAL A 243 -3.59 5.87 11.72
C VAL A 243 -4.74 4.90 11.95
N ASN A 244 -4.68 4.16 13.05
CA ASN A 244 -5.78 3.35 13.55
C ASN A 244 -6.08 3.74 15.00
N LEU A 245 -7.06 4.64 15.16
CA LEU A 245 -7.47 5.17 16.47
C LEU A 245 -8.00 4.10 17.45
N LEU A 246 -8.37 2.92 16.95
CA LEU A 246 -8.86 1.79 17.76
C LEU A 246 -7.75 0.76 18.06
N GLY A 247 -6.57 0.91 17.46
CA GLY A 247 -5.54 -0.13 17.38
C GLY A 247 -4.43 -0.07 18.43
N GLY A 248 -4.51 0.81 19.43
CA GLY A 248 -3.44 1.05 20.41
C GLY A 248 -2.21 1.79 19.83
N GLY A 249 -1.23 2.13 20.67
CA GLY A 249 -0.02 2.88 20.27
C GLY A 249 -0.17 4.40 20.38
N VAL A 250 0.93 5.15 20.18
CA VAL A 250 0.96 6.61 20.28
C VAL A 250 0.08 7.23 19.19
N GLY A 251 -1.08 7.77 19.57
CA GLY A 251 -2.04 8.36 18.63
C GLY A 251 -2.63 7.39 17.61
N GLY A 252 -2.46 6.08 17.79
CA GLY A 252 -2.86 5.06 16.81
C GLY A 252 -1.93 4.95 15.60
N LEU A 253 -0.71 5.51 15.65
CA LEU A 253 0.26 5.42 14.56
C LEU A 253 0.66 3.98 14.26
N ARG A 254 0.61 3.64 12.97
CA ARG A 254 1.04 2.36 12.42
C ARG A 254 1.96 2.55 11.23
N LEU A 255 3.00 1.74 11.15
CA LEU A 255 3.95 1.68 10.07
C LEU A 255 3.74 0.39 9.28
N ASN A 256 3.74 0.48 7.95
CA ASN A 256 3.47 -0.64 7.04
C ASN A 256 2.25 -1.47 7.45
N PHE A 257 1.19 -0.81 7.91
CA PHE A 257 -0.09 -1.41 8.36
C PHE A 257 -0.03 -2.21 9.67
N TYR A 258 1.13 -2.79 10.04
CA TYR A 258 1.25 -3.77 11.10
C TYR A 258 2.02 -3.33 12.33
N SER A 259 3.06 -2.52 12.17
CA SER A 259 3.97 -2.16 13.26
C SER A 259 3.43 -0.93 13.98
N ARG A 260 3.19 -1.01 15.28
CA ARG A 260 2.70 0.13 16.07
C ARG A 260 3.87 0.92 16.62
N VAL A 261 3.73 2.24 16.60
CA VAL A 261 4.60 3.11 17.38
C VAL A 261 4.16 3.04 18.84
N VAL A 262 4.99 2.45 19.69
CA VAL A 262 4.67 2.20 21.11
C VAL A 262 5.21 3.28 22.05
N ALA A 263 6.28 3.97 21.65
CA ALA A 263 6.77 5.18 22.29
C ALA A 263 7.38 6.09 21.22
N ALA A 264 7.31 7.41 21.39
CA ALA A 264 7.60 8.35 20.32
C ALA A 264 8.25 9.64 20.84
N ASP A 265 8.80 10.41 19.91
CA ASP A 265 9.35 11.75 20.13
C ASP A 265 10.53 11.78 21.12
N PHE A 266 11.40 10.75 21.10
CA PHE A 266 12.67 10.81 21.82
C PHE A 266 13.67 11.66 21.03
N GLU A 267 13.90 12.89 21.50
CA GLU A 267 14.77 13.85 20.83
C GLU A 267 16.26 13.45 20.93
N ALA A 268 16.95 13.53 19.80
CA ALA A 268 18.39 13.35 19.67
C ALA A 268 19.02 14.61 19.05
N SER A 269 20.33 14.79 19.22
CA SER A 269 21.06 15.91 18.63
C SER A 269 21.08 15.91 17.10
N ASN A 270 20.85 14.75 16.49
CA ASN A 270 20.78 14.52 15.05
C ASN A 270 19.44 13.91 14.59
N GLY A 271 18.34 14.12 15.34
CA GLY A 271 17.03 13.65 14.91
C GLY A 271 16.05 13.26 16.01
N VAL A 272 15.23 12.25 15.72
CA VAL A 272 14.21 11.74 16.64
C VAL A 272 14.12 10.23 16.58
N ILE A 273 13.85 9.58 17.70
CA ILE A 273 13.65 8.12 17.79
C ILE A 273 12.19 7.85 18.15
N HIS A 274 11.63 6.82 17.51
CA HIS A 274 10.33 6.23 17.85
C HIS A 274 10.50 4.73 18.07
N ALA A 275 10.02 4.21 19.20
CA ALA A 275 10.04 2.78 19.47
C ALA A 275 8.86 2.08 18.79
N VAL A 276 9.12 0.93 18.17
CA VAL A 276 8.11 0.11 17.48
C VAL A 276 8.05 -1.31 18.03
N ASP A 277 6.88 -1.94 17.94
CA ASP A 277 6.65 -3.28 18.48
C ASP A 277 6.89 -4.42 17.48
N LYS A 278 7.13 -4.11 16.21
CA LYS A 278 7.49 -5.08 15.17
C LYS A 278 8.63 -4.53 14.32
N ILE A 279 9.52 -5.43 13.91
CA ILE A 279 10.61 -5.13 12.98
C ILE A 279 10.00 -4.74 11.62
N LEU A 280 10.42 -3.60 11.10
CA LEU A 280 10.08 -3.13 9.76
C LEU A 280 10.91 -3.89 8.74
N VAL A 281 10.24 -4.73 7.96
CA VAL A 281 10.88 -5.49 6.88
C VAL A 281 10.67 -4.75 5.56
N PRO A 282 11.72 -4.57 4.72
CA PRO A 282 11.56 -4.06 3.37
C PRO A 282 10.46 -4.81 2.61
N PRO A 283 9.61 -4.10 1.86
CA PRO A 283 8.48 -4.73 1.20
C PRO A 283 8.95 -5.65 0.06
N PRO A 284 8.24 -6.75 -0.23
CA PRO A 284 8.54 -7.59 -1.39
C PRO A 284 8.02 -6.96 -2.70
N HIS A 285 8.36 -7.55 -3.84
CA HIS A 285 7.80 -7.18 -5.15
C HIS A 285 6.26 -7.23 -5.21
N MET A 286 5.66 -6.34 -6.00
CA MET A 286 4.20 -6.20 -6.14
C MET A 286 3.50 -7.51 -6.51
N ALA A 287 4.04 -8.26 -7.47
CA ALA A 287 3.46 -9.53 -7.92
C ALA A 287 3.33 -10.55 -6.78
N ARG A 288 4.31 -10.56 -5.87
CA ARG A 288 4.31 -11.44 -4.70
C ARG A 288 3.29 -11.00 -3.66
N ILE A 289 3.15 -9.70 -3.43
CA ILE A 289 2.11 -9.13 -2.56
C ILE A 289 0.73 -9.56 -3.08
N ILE A 290 0.45 -9.37 -4.37
CA ILE A 290 -0.84 -9.75 -4.97
C ILE A 290 -1.14 -11.25 -4.76
N LYS A 291 -0.15 -12.12 -4.99
CA LYS A 291 -0.29 -13.58 -4.81
C LYS A 291 -0.50 -13.99 -3.35
N ALA A 292 0.13 -13.27 -2.41
CA ALA A 292 0.04 -13.57 -0.98
C ALA A 292 -1.35 -13.30 -0.38
N PHE A 293 -2.19 -12.52 -1.09
CA PHE A 293 -3.49 -12.07 -0.60
C PHE A 293 -4.66 -12.55 -1.49
N PRO A 294 -4.87 -13.87 -1.65
CA PRO A 294 -5.89 -14.42 -2.55
C PRO A 294 -7.32 -14.04 -2.14
N ASN A 295 -7.59 -13.91 -0.83
CA ASN A 295 -8.89 -13.44 -0.32
C ASN A 295 -9.27 -12.06 -0.87
N THR A 296 -8.29 -11.27 -1.28
CA THR A 296 -8.48 -9.93 -1.84
C THR A 296 -8.27 -9.91 -3.34
N PHE A 297 -7.30 -10.64 -3.89
CA PHE A 297 -6.88 -10.48 -5.29
C PHE A 297 -6.99 -11.73 -6.17
N SER A 298 -7.54 -12.86 -5.70
CA SER A 298 -7.61 -14.10 -6.49
C SER A 298 -8.17 -13.96 -7.92
N THR A 299 -9.21 -13.12 -8.11
CA THR A 299 -9.80 -12.89 -9.44
C THR A 299 -8.88 -12.05 -10.33
N PHE A 300 -8.15 -11.09 -9.74
CA PHE A 300 -7.14 -10.31 -10.45
C PHE A 300 -5.93 -11.18 -10.82
N SER A 301 -5.43 -12.01 -9.90
CA SER A 301 -4.38 -13.00 -10.17
C SER A 301 -4.77 -13.94 -11.30
N LEU A 302 -6.00 -14.49 -11.26
CA LEU A 302 -6.52 -15.33 -12.33
C LEU A 302 -6.59 -14.58 -13.68
N ALA A 303 -6.95 -13.30 -13.68
CA ALA A 303 -6.97 -12.49 -14.90
C ALA A 303 -5.57 -12.28 -15.49
N MET A 304 -4.57 -11.99 -14.66
CA MET A 304 -3.16 -11.86 -15.07
C MET A 304 -2.64 -13.17 -15.69
N GLU A 305 -2.94 -14.31 -15.05
CA GLU A 305 -2.54 -15.64 -15.52
C GLU A 305 -3.28 -16.02 -16.82
N THR A 306 -4.60 -15.88 -16.85
CA THR A 306 -5.43 -16.25 -18.00
C THR A 306 -5.04 -15.47 -19.25
N THR A 307 -4.66 -14.21 -19.10
CA THR A 307 -4.27 -13.33 -20.21
C THR A 307 -2.81 -13.49 -20.64
N GLY A 308 -1.98 -14.20 -19.87
CA GLY A 308 -0.53 -14.28 -20.07
C GLY A 308 0.22 -12.98 -19.76
N LEU A 309 -0.48 -11.96 -19.24
CA LEU A 309 0.11 -10.64 -19.03
C LEU A 309 1.17 -10.68 -17.92
N GLY A 310 1.05 -11.56 -16.92
CA GLY A 310 2.04 -11.68 -15.84
C GLY A 310 3.45 -12.02 -16.36
N GLU A 311 3.56 -12.99 -17.28
CA GLU A 311 4.84 -13.37 -17.91
C GLU A 311 5.36 -12.24 -18.80
N GLU A 312 4.48 -11.64 -19.61
CA GLU A 312 4.84 -10.51 -20.48
C GLU A 312 5.41 -9.32 -19.70
N LEU A 313 4.81 -8.96 -18.55
CA LEU A 313 5.33 -7.86 -17.73
C LEU A 313 6.69 -8.19 -17.12
N ALA A 314 6.92 -9.44 -16.72
CA ALA A 314 8.22 -9.87 -16.22
C ALA A 314 9.30 -9.78 -17.32
N GLU A 315 9.01 -10.28 -18.53
CA GLU A 315 9.91 -10.19 -19.68
C GLU A 315 10.18 -8.72 -20.08
N ARG A 316 9.14 -7.89 -20.12
CA ARG A 316 9.29 -6.46 -20.41
C ARG A 316 10.11 -5.75 -19.35
N LYS A 317 9.95 -6.11 -18.07
CA LYS A 317 10.71 -5.50 -16.98
C LYS A 317 12.22 -5.67 -17.16
N GLU A 318 12.65 -6.86 -17.57
CA GLU A 318 14.04 -7.15 -17.90
C GLU A 318 14.49 -6.46 -19.19
N LYS A 319 13.71 -6.59 -20.27
CA LYS A 319 14.09 -6.13 -21.61
C LYS A 319 14.08 -4.61 -21.77
N GLU A 320 13.12 -3.94 -21.15
CA GLU A 320 12.89 -2.49 -21.26
C GLU A 320 13.47 -1.73 -20.06
N ASN A 321 14.16 -2.43 -19.15
CA ASN A 321 14.74 -1.86 -17.94
C ASN A 321 13.70 -1.12 -17.08
N TRP A 322 12.49 -1.68 -16.95
CA TRP A 322 11.41 -1.06 -16.17
C TRP A 322 11.82 -1.01 -14.70
N ARG A 323 11.78 0.18 -14.12
CA ARG A 323 12.05 0.47 -12.70
C ARG A 323 10.91 1.30 -12.09
N GLY A 324 10.36 0.85 -10.98
CA GLY A 324 9.22 1.50 -10.30
C GLY A 324 7.91 1.33 -11.07
N GLY A 325 6.77 1.45 -10.40
CA GLY A 325 5.48 1.34 -11.07
C GLY A 325 4.32 1.57 -10.12
N THR A 326 3.14 1.79 -10.70
CA THR A 326 1.89 1.92 -9.95
C THR A 326 0.92 0.86 -10.43
N LEU A 327 0.52 -0.03 -9.52
CA LEU A 327 -0.47 -1.06 -9.80
C LEU A 327 -1.80 -0.68 -9.15
N PHE A 328 -2.82 -0.42 -9.96
CA PHE A 328 -4.19 -0.25 -9.48
C PHE A 328 -4.84 -1.63 -9.33
N ALA A 329 -4.74 -2.25 -8.16
CA ALA A 329 -5.16 -3.64 -7.97
C ALA A 329 -6.65 -3.75 -7.62
N PRO A 330 -7.52 -4.25 -8.52
CA PRO A 330 -8.93 -4.47 -8.21
C PRO A 330 -9.11 -5.67 -7.28
N THR A 331 -9.98 -5.51 -6.29
CA THR A 331 -10.32 -6.60 -5.36
C THR A 331 -11.24 -7.65 -6.00
N ASN A 332 -11.37 -8.82 -5.38
CA ASN A 332 -12.38 -9.84 -5.71
C ASN A 332 -13.80 -9.22 -5.70
N PHE A 333 -14.06 -8.29 -4.77
CA PHE A 333 -15.32 -7.56 -4.72
C PHE A 333 -15.50 -6.60 -5.89
N ALA A 334 -14.44 -5.93 -6.34
CA ALA A 334 -14.47 -5.08 -7.53
C ALA A 334 -14.89 -5.86 -8.78
N PHE A 335 -14.37 -7.08 -8.97
CA PHE A 335 -14.84 -7.98 -10.04
C PHE A 335 -16.27 -8.45 -9.80
N ALA A 336 -16.66 -8.78 -8.58
CA ALA A 336 -18.02 -9.20 -8.27
C ALA A 336 -19.06 -8.12 -8.65
N LYS A 337 -18.74 -6.83 -8.48
CA LYS A 337 -19.60 -5.70 -8.90
C LYS A 337 -19.90 -5.66 -10.40
N LEU A 338 -19.03 -6.22 -11.26
CA LEU A 338 -19.28 -6.33 -12.70
C LEU A 338 -20.48 -7.23 -13.04
N GLY A 339 -20.85 -8.12 -12.12
CA GLY A 339 -21.92 -9.07 -12.30
C GLY A 339 -21.49 -10.33 -13.08
N PRO A 340 -22.25 -11.42 -12.94
CA PRO A 340 -21.86 -12.75 -13.41
C PRO A 340 -21.76 -12.83 -14.94
N ARG A 341 -22.59 -12.09 -15.69
CA ARG A 341 -22.58 -12.10 -17.15
C ARG A 341 -21.29 -11.51 -17.72
N LEU A 342 -20.84 -10.38 -17.18
CA LEU A 342 -19.64 -9.70 -17.67
C LEU A 342 -18.38 -10.49 -17.29
N ASN A 343 -18.32 -11.00 -16.06
CA ASN A 343 -17.24 -11.89 -15.64
C ASN A 343 -17.18 -13.16 -16.50
N ALA A 344 -18.32 -13.83 -16.74
CA ALA A 344 -18.35 -15.01 -17.60
C ALA A 344 -17.87 -14.70 -19.03
N PHE A 345 -18.21 -13.52 -19.57
CA PHE A 345 -17.69 -13.08 -20.86
C PHE A 345 -16.18 -12.85 -20.80
N LEU A 346 -15.68 -12.01 -19.88
CA LEU A 346 -14.27 -11.64 -19.74
C LEU A 346 -13.34 -12.85 -19.61
N PHE A 347 -13.75 -13.86 -18.83
CA PHE A 347 -12.99 -15.09 -18.61
C PHE A 347 -13.30 -16.21 -19.62
N SER A 348 -14.08 -15.93 -20.67
CA SER A 348 -14.26 -16.87 -21.79
C SER A 348 -13.17 -16.69 -22.85
N GLU A 349 -12.98 -17.70 -23.71
CA GLU A 349 -12.06 -17.63 -24.86
C GLU A 349 -12.27 -16.38 -25.72
N HIS A 350 -13.54 -15.98 -25.94
CA HIS A 350 -13.86 -14.80 -26.75
C HIS A 350 -13.61 -13.47 -26.02
N GLY A 351 -13.73 -13.46 -24.69
CA GLY A 351 -13.55 -12.28 -23.85
C GLY A 351 -12.12 -12.05 -23.41
N LYS A 352 -11.25 -13.06 -23.48
CA LYS A 352 -9.85 -13.01 -23.02
C LYS A 352 -9.06 -11.81 -23.56
N LYS A 353 -9.27 -11.42 -24.83
CA LYS A 353 -8.63 -10.22 -25.41
C LYS A 353 -9.11 -8.90 -24.76
N TYR A 354 -10.39 -8.83 -24.40
CA TYR A 354 -10.96 -7.70 -23.68
C TYR A 354 -10.48 -7.67 -22.23
N LEU A 355 -10.40 -8.83 -21.58
CA LEU A 355 -9.80 -8.96 -20.26
C LEU A 355 -8.35 -8.49 -20.28
N ARG A 356 -7.54 -8.90 -21.27
CA ARG A 356 -6.16 -8.44 -21.40
C ARG A 356 -6.05 -6.91 -21.52
N ALA A 357 -6.83 -6.30 -22.40
CA ALA A 357 -6.89 -4.84 -22.52
C ALA A 357 -7.31 -4.16 -21.20
N LEU A 358 -8.29 -4.73 -20.50
CA LEU A 358 -8.77 -4.22 -19.22
C LEU A 358 -7.68 -4.26 -18.15
N ILE A 359 -6.95 -5.38 -18.03
CA ILE A 359 -5.88 -5.51 -17.04
C ILE A 359 -4.68 -4.62 -17.37
N LYS A 360 -4.32 -4.45 -18.65
CA LYS A 360 -3.32 -3.44 -19.07
C LYS A 360 -3.64 -2.04 -18.54
N TYR A 361 -4.91 -1.66 -18.51
CA TYR A 361 -5.35 -0.37 -17.97
C TYR A 361 -5.18 -0.21 -16.45
N HIS A 362 -4.85 -1.27 -15.72
CA HIS A 362 -4.61 -1.23 -14.28
C HIS A 362 -3.11 -1.13 -13.93
N VAL A 363 -2.24 -1.13 -14.93
CA VAL A 363 -0.79 -1.18 -14.75
C VAL A 363 -0.17 0.09 -15.33
N VAL A 364 0.65 0.75 -14.53
CA VAL A 364 1.46 1.91 -14.93
C VAL A 364 2.93 1.55 -14.76
N ALA A 365 3.69 1.73 -15.82
CA ALA A 365 5.12 1.42 -15.84
C ALA A 365 5.97 2.67 -15.62
N ASN A 366 7.10 2.50 -14.93
CA ASN A 366 8.12 3.52 -14.61
C ASN A 366 7.65 4.73 -13.78
N GLU A 367 6.36 4.83 -13.46
CA GLU A 367 5.80 5.92 -12.67
C GLU A 367 5.28 5.37 -11.35
N THR A 368 5.87 5.78 -10.22
CA THR A 368 5.48 5.34 -8.87
C THR A 368 4.77 6.46 -8.12
N LEU A 369 3.44 6.41 -8.07
CA LEU A 369 2.59 7.43 -7.45
C LEU A 369 2.12 6.99 -6.06
N TYR A 370 2.74 7.56 -5.03
CA TYR A 370 2.23 7.53 -3.67
C TYR A 370 1.21 8.65 -3.48
N SER A 371 0.43 8.56 -2.41
CA SER A 371 -0.54 9.59 -2.04
C SER A 371 0.13 10.94 -1.70
N ASP A 372 1.38 10.90 -1.22
CA ASP A 372 2.16 12.07 -0.83
C ASP A 372 3.52 12.27 -1.51
N ALA A 373 3.86 11.43 -2.49
CA ALA A 373 5.08 11.55 -3.28
C ALA A 373 4.89 10.95 -4.69
N TYR A 374 5.69 11.41 -5.64
CA TYR A 374 5.66 10.87 -7.01
C TYR A 374 7.09 10.71 -7.53
N TYR A 375 7.46 9.46 -7.86
CA TYR A 375 8.71 9.16 -8.56
C TYR A 375 8.43 8.98 -10.04
N HIS A 376 8.99 9.90 -10.83
CA HIS A 376 8.88 9.92 -12.27
C HIS A 376 9.86 8.97 -12.95
N GLY A 377 9.47 8.43 -14.11
CA GLY A 377 10.28 7.49 -14.88
C GLY A 377 11.41 8.12 -15.70
N HIS A 378 11.46 9.46 -15.80
CA HIS A 378 12.48 10.18 -16.58
C HIS A 378 13.56 10.84 -15.71
N GLU A 379 14.82 10.66 -16.14
CA GLU A 379 16.08 10.99 -15.43
C GLU A 379 16.27 12.47 -15.02
N ASN A 380 15.42 13.40 -15.46
CA ASN A 380 15.63 14.85 -15.28
C ASN A 380 14.65 15.55 -14.34
N ASP A 381 13.73 14.81 -13.73
CA ASP A 381 12.77 15.41 -12.80
C ASP A 381 13.26 15.21 -11.37
N HIS A 382 13.87 16.27 -10.80
CA HIS A 382 13.87 16.49 -9.35
C HIS A 382 12.47 16.17 -8.82
N GLU A 383 12.35 15.50 -7.65
CA GLU A 383 11.06 15.17 -6.99
C GLU A 383 9.98 16.15 -7.43
N GLY A 384 9.06 15.67 -8.28
CA GLY A 384 8.29 16.53 -9.19
C GLY A 384 7.79 17.78 -8.48
N GLN A 385 8.08 18.96 -9.04
CA GLN A 385 7.59 20.24 -8.54
C GLN A 385 6.12 20.05 -8.19
N ASP A 386 5.78 20.19 -6.91
CA ASP A 386 4.43 19.92 -6.43
C ASP A 386 3.47 20.90 -7.09
N ASP A 387 2.71 20.40 -8.07
CA ASP A 387 1.83 21.17 -8.95
C ASP A 387 0.38 21.22 -8.43
N GLY A 388 0.16 20.71 -7.21
CA GLY A 388 -1.14 20.78 -6.58
C GLY A 388 -1.53 22.19 -6.15
N GLU A 389 -2.83 22.42 -6.15
CA GLU A 389 -3.46 23.67 -5.80
C GLU A 389 -4.00 23.60 -4.37
N GLU A 390 -3.63 24.60 -3.55
CA GLU A 390 -4.26 24.80 -2.24
C GLU A 390 -5.57 25.56 -2.41
N LYS A 391 -6.70 24.91 -2.07
CA LYS A 391 -8.05 25.48 -2.08
C LYS A 391 -8.56 25.65 -0.64
N ALA A 392 -9.65 26.39 -0.48
CA ALA A 392 -10.21 26.72 0.84
C ALA A 392 -10.61 25.49 1.68
N ASP A 393 -10.90 24.36 1.02
CA ASP A 393 -11.38 23.11 1.61
C ASP A 393 -10.32 21.99 1.60
N GLY A 394 -9.14 22.22 1.04
CA GLY A 394 -8.06 21.24 1.00
C GLY A 394 -7.04 21.48 -0.10
N TYR A 395 -6.04 20.62 -0.14
CA TYR A 395 -5.03 20.57 -1.18
C TYR A 395 -5.44 19.54 -2.26
N TYR A 396 -5.32 19.91 -3.52
CA TYR A 396 -5.76 19.13 -4.67
C TYR A 396 -4.62 18.93 -5.66
N ARG A 397 -4.33 17.69 -6.04
CA ARG A 397 -3.34 17.38 -7.07
C ARG A 397 -3.92 16.43 -8.11
N HIS A 398 -3.72 16.75 -9.38
CA HIS A 398 -4.13 15.93 -10.50
C HIS A 398 -2.90 15.32 -11.16
N VAL A 399 -2.93 14.02 -11.43
CA VAL A 399 -1.83 13.30 -12.08
C VAL A 399 -2.37 12.41 -13.19
N ASP A 400 -1.85 12.58 -14.40
CA ASP A 400 -2.11 11.68 -15.52
C ASP A 400 -0.99 10.63 -15.60
N LEU A 401 -1.32 9.38 -15.33
CA LEU A 401 -0.37 8.25 -15.36
C LEU A 401 -0.47 7.48 -16.68
N PRO A 402 0.64 7.20 -17.37
CA PRO A 402 0.65 6.42 -18.61
C PRO A 402 0.37 4.94 -18.33
N SER A 403 -0.85 4.47 -18.60
CA SER A 403 -1.17 3.06 -18.44
C SER A 403 -0.54 2.21 -19.54
N LEU A 404 -0.48 0.88 -19.34
CA LEU A 404 -0.07 -0.06 -20.38
C LEU A 404 -1.12 -0.31 -21.47
N LEU A 405 -2.28 0.34 -21.38
CA LEU A 405 -3.26 0.39 -22.46
C LEU A 405 -2.97 1.63 -23.31
N ASP A 406 -2.37 1.40 -24.48
CA ASP A 406 -1.84 2.42 -25.39
C ASP A 406 -2.74 3.67 -25.51
N ASP A 407 -2.12 4.85 -25.37
CA ASP A 407 -2.75 6.18 -25.48
C ASP A 407 -3.93 6.45 -24.52
N LYS A 408 -4.06 5.67 -23.43
CA LYS A 408 -5.06 5.91 -22.39
C LYS A 408 -4.40 6.10 -21.02
N PRO A 409 -4.24 7.36 -20.56
CA PRO A 409 -3.78 7.59 -19.20
C PRO A 409 -4.84 7.21 -18.16
N ILE A 410 -4.37 6.88 -16.95
CA ILE A 410 -5.18 6.81 -15.74
C ILE A 410 -5.10 8.17 -15.08
N ARG A 411 -6.24 8.85 -14.92
CA ARG A 411 -6.29 10.14 -14.24
C ARG A 411 -6.44 9.90 -12.74
N VAL A 412 -5.59 10.51 -11.93
CA VAL A 412 -5.62 10.37 -10.47
C VAL A 412 -5.77 11.74 -9.83
N ASP A 413 -6.85 11.91 -9.09
CA ASP A 413 -7.09 13.10 -8.26
C ASP A 413 -6.77 12.77 -6.80
N ILE A 414 -5.79 13.46 -6.24
CA ILE A 414 -5.39 13.35 -4.84
C ILE A 414 -5.93 14.56 -4.10
N ILE A 415 -6.76 14.31 -3.09
CA ILE A 415 -7.38 15.36 -2.28
C ILE A 415 -6.93 15.17 -0.83
N ARG A 416 -6.33 16.21 -0.25
CA ARG A 416 -5.90 16.25 1.15
C ARG A 416 -6.71 17.29 1.91
N ARG A 417 -7.50 16.86 2.88
CA ARG A 417 -8.32 17.72 3.74
C ARG A 417 -7.77 17.77 5.17
N PHE A 418 -8.23 18.76 5.93
CA PHE A 418 -7.90 18.92 7.36
C PHE A 418 -6.39 18.92 7.64
N ALA A 419 -5.66 19.80 6.94
CA ALA A 419 -4.20 19.94 7.05
C ALA A 419 -3.39 18.68 6.72
N GLY A 420 -3.94 17.78 5.89
CA GLY A 420 -3.26 16.57 5.42
C GLY A 420 -3.69 15.29 6.14
N PHE A 421 -4.51 15.39 7.20
CA PHE A 421 -4.94 14.24 7.98
C PHE A 421 -5.79 13.25 7.18
N HIS A 422 -6.66 13.76 6.32
CA HIS A 422 -7.52 12.93 5.47
C HIS A 422 -7.07 13.03 4.02
N ILE A 423 -6.72 11.90 3.42
CA ILE A 423 -6.32 11.80 2.02
C ILE A 423 -7.27 10.87 1.27
N SER A 424 -7.76 11.32 0.12
CA SER A 424 -8.56 10.49 -0.79
C SER A 424 -7.96 10.55 -2.18
N MET A 425 -7.74 9.38 -2.78
CA MET A 425 -7.35 9.25 -4.17
C MET A 425 -8.56 8.76 -4.99
N ARG A 426 -8.91 9.52 -6.03
CA ARG A 426 -9.94 9.15 -7.01
C ARG A 426 -9.28 8.88 -8.34
N VAL A 427 -9.77 7.87 -9.05
CA VAL A 427 -9.25 7.41 -10.33
C VAL A 427 -10.33 7.60 -11.38
N ASN A 428 -10.01 8.32 -12.46
CA ASN A 428 -10.93 8.70 -13.53
C ASN A 428 -12.22 9.37 -13.01
N GLY A 429 -12.13 10.17 -11.94
CA GLY A 429 -13.26 10.88 -11.33
C GLY A 429 -14.20 10.05 -10.45
N PHE A 430 -14.24 8.72 -10.60
CA PHE A 430 -15.24 7.86 -9.93
C PHE A 430 -14.67 6.65 -9.17
N GLY A 431 -13.50 6.15 -9.59
CA GLY A 431 -12.87 4.99 -8.98
C GLY A 431 -12.23 5.35 -7.64
N TYR A 432 -12.74 4.83 -6.53
CA TYR A 432 -12.12 5.05 -5.23
C TYR A 432 -10.97 4.07 -4.98
N VAL A 433 -9.80 4.62 -4.61
CA VAL A 433 -8.72 3.84 -3.99
C VAL A 433 -9.11 3.57 -2.55
N SER A 434 -9.46 2.32 -2.25
CA SER A 434 -9.90 1.89 -0.92
C SER A 434 -8.74 1.68 0.04
N VAL A 435 -7.58 1.27 -0.48
CA VAL A 435 -6.35 1.12 0.31
C VAL A 435 -5.24 1.83 -0.44
N GLN A 436 -4.73 2.89 0.18
CA GLN A 436 -3.69 3.71 -0.40
C GLN A 436 -2.31 3.26 0.08
N ASP A 437 -1.33 3.43 -0.80
CA ASP A 437 0.10 3.27 -0.54
C ASP A 437 0.49 1.86 -0.08
N GLY A 438 0.02 0.83 -0.79
CA GLY A 438 0.54 -0.54 -0.65
C GLY A 438 1.96 -0.62 -1.18
N VAL A 439 2.93 -0.20 -0.37
CA VAL A 439 4.35 -0.12 -0.76
C VAL A 439 4.89 -1.50 -1.16
N ALA A 440 5.59 -1.54 -2.29
CA ALA A 440 6.31 -2.70 -2.80
C ALA A 440 7.77 -2.34 -3.12
N GLU A 441 8.62 -3.36 -3.29
CA GLU A 441 10.04 -3.20 -3.66
C GLU A 441 10.22 -2.50 -5.02
N ASP A 442 9.30 -2.75 -5.94
CA ASP A 442 9.33 -2.27 -7.32
C ASP A 442 8.20 -1.29 -7.64
N GLY A 443 7.60 -0.67 -6.61
CA GLY A 443 6.61 0.38 -6.80
C GLY A 443 5.57 0.49 -5.69
N VAL A 444 4.33 0.76 -6.07
CA VAL A 444 3.21 0.95 -5.15
C VAL A 444 1.93 0.33 -5.70
N ILE A 445 1.18 -0.32 -4.81
CA ILE A 445 -0.14 -0.90 -5.08
C ILE A 445 -1.19 0.05 -4.52
N GLN A 446 -2.05 0.56 -5.40
CA GLN A 446 -3.24 1.33 -5.05
C GLN A 446 -4.45 0.40 -5.19
N VAL A 447 -5.06 -0.04 -4.09
CA VAL A 447 -6.16 -1.01 -4.14
C VAL A 447 -7.45 -0.31 -4.52
N VAL A 448 -8.10 -0.76 -5.59
CA VAL A 448 -9.33 -0.14 -6.10
C VAL A 448 -10.56 -1.01 -5.82
N SER A 449 -11.64 -0.34 -5.41
CA SER A 449 -12.90 -0.99 -5.02
C SER A 449 -13.83 -1.30 -6.21
N SER A 450 -13.44 -0.91 -7.42
CA SER A 450 -14.14 -1.13 -8.68
C SER A 450 -13.10 -1.38 -9.79
N VAL A 451 -13.44 -2.23 -10.76
CA VAL A 451 -12.58 -2.45 -11.93
C VAL A 451 -12.57 -1.17 -12.78
N LEU A 452 -11.37 -0.70 -13.11
CA LEU A 452 -11.17 0.53 -13.87
C LEU A 452 -11.42 0.28 -15.35
N PHE A 453 -12.13 1.21 -15.99
CA PHE A 453 -12.36 1.19 -17.43
C PHE A 453 -11.81 2.48 -18.06
N PRO A 454 -11.16 2.42 -19.24
CA PRO A 454 -10.65 3.60 -19.94
C PRO A 454 -11.82 4.52 -20.35
N PRO A 455 -11.79 5.85 -20.16
CA PRO A 455 -12.94 6.74 -20.44
C PRO A 455 -13.54 6.58 -21.86
N HIS A 456 -14.85 6.83 -22.01
CA HIS A 456 -15.56 6.72 -23.29
C HIS A 456 -15.60 8.10 -23.99
N GLY A 457 -14.89 8.26 -25.13
CA GLY A 457 -14.88 9.48 -25.95
C GLY A 457 -14.10 10.68 -25.39
N ASP A 458 -13.84 11.68 -26.24
CA ASP A 458 -13.14 12.94 -25.93
C ASP A 458 -14.01 13.91 -25.10
N HIS A 459 -14.44 13.49 -23.92
CA HIS A 459 -15.02 14.42 -22.95
C HIS A 459 -13.87 15.13 -22.21
N HIS A 460 -13.52 16.30 -22.74
CA HIS A 460 -12.75 17.33 -22.04
C HIS A 460 -13.43 17.65 -20.69
N SER A 461 -12.62 17.61 -19.62
CA SER A 461 -12.82 18.27 -18.32
C SER A 461 -14.26 18.27 -17.77
N VAL A 462 -14.58 17.26 -16.95
CA VAL A 462 -15.62 17.45 -15.92
C VAL A 462 -14.99 18.33 -14.85
N ASN A 463 -15.54 19.53 -14.66
CA ASN A 463 -15.15 20.44 -13.58
C ASN A 463 -15.39 19.73 -12.23
N VAL A 464 -14.42 19.88 -11.32
CA VAL A 464 -14.39 19.25 -9.98
C VAL A 464 -15.54 19.75 -9.07
N ASP A 465 -16.37 20.68 -9.54
CA ASP A 465 -17.44 21.33 -8.76
C ASP A 465 -18.84 20.72 -8.97
N ASP A 466 -19.01 19.78 -9.91
CA ASP A 466 -20.29 19.07 -10.08
C ASP A 466 -20.20 17.64 -9.52
N ASP A 467 -20.74 17.47 -8.32
CA ASP A 467 -21.00 16.19 -7.62
C ASP A 467 -22.08 15.32 -8.33
N GLN A 468 -22.20 15.48 -9.67
CA GLN A 468 -23.16 14.80 -10.54
C GLN A 468 -22.51 14.31 -11.85
N GLY A 469 -21.21 14.01 -11.84
CA GLY A 469 -20.67 13.10 -12.84
C GLY A 469 -21.40 11.76 -12.70
N GLU A 470 -21.89 11.19 -13.80
CA GLU A 470 -22.64 9.93 -13.81
C GLU A 470 -21.95 8.88 -12.93
N GLU A 471 -22.42 8.71 -11.69
CA GLU A 471 -22.50 7.37 -11.14
C GLU A 471 -23.14 6.57 -12.25
N ILE A 472 -22.46 5.51 -12.69
CA ILE A 472 -23.17 4.38 -13.24
C ILE A 472 -24.09 3.98 -12.09
N GLY A 473 -25.29 4.58 -12.06
CA GLY A 473 -26.22 4.43 -10.98
C GLY A 473 -26.45 2.95 -10.79
N GLU A 474 -26.80 2.54 -9.58
CA GLU A 474 -27.09 1.15 -9.20
C GLU A 474 -28.08 0.40 -10.13
N GLY A 475 -28.59 1.02 -11.21
CA GLY A 475 -29.45 0.45 -12.24
C GLY A 475 -28.87 0.20 -13.64
N ASP A 476 -27.67 0.64 -14.03
CA ASP A 476 -27.17 0.44 -15.41
C ASP A 476 -25.81 -0.27 -15.46
N ALA A 477 -25.79 -1.52 -14.98
CA ALA A 477 -24.61 -2.38 -15.08
C ALA A 477 -24.12 -2.47 -16.53
N MET A 478 -22.83 -2.15 -16.75
CA MET A 478 -22.18 -2.21 -18.06
C MET A 478 -22.51 -3.52 -18.78
N SER A 479 -23.12 -3.42 -19.97
CA SER A 479 -23.44 -4.58 -20.78
C SER A 479 -22.18 -5.17 -21.44
N VAL A 480 -22.24 -6.44 -21.83
CA VAL A 480 -21.14 -7.09 -22.57
C VAL A 480 -20.84 -6.35 -23.87
N ASP A 481 -21.86 -5.87 -24.57
CA ASP A 481 -21.66 -5.17 -25.84
C ASP A 481 -21.10 -3.76 -25.62
N GLY A 482 -21.54 -3.06 -24.55
CA GLY A 482 -20.94 -1.78 -24.16
C GLY A 482 -19.48 -1.91 -23.75
N LEU A 483 -19.11 -2.99 -23.04
CA LEU A 483 -17.71 -3.30 -22.74
C LEU A 483 -16.90 -3.52 -24.03
N LYS A 484 -17.44 -4.31 -24.96
CA LYS A 484 -16.77 -4.59 -26.23
C LYS A 484 -16.54 -3.33 -27.04
N GLU A 485 -17.54 -2.46 -27.13
CA GLU A 485 -17.45 -1.19 -27.84
C GLU A 485 -16.37 -0.30 -27.22
N ARG A 486 -16.34 -0.21 -25.89
CA ARG A 486 -15.39 0.61 -25.14
C ARG A 486 -13.94 0.15 -25.31
N LEU A 487 -13.71 -1.16 -25.38
CA LEU A 487 -12.36 -1.76 -25.44
C LEU A 487 -11.91 -2.14 -26.85
N ALA A 488 -12.83 -2.19 -27.83
CA ALA A 488 -12.54 -2.50 -29.22
C ALA A 488 -11.35 -1.73 -29.83
N PRO A 489 -11.15 -0.43 -29.53
CA PRO A 489 -10.02 0.32 -30.09
C PRO A 489 -8.64 -0.14 -29.62
N TYR A 490 -8.55 -0.89 -28.52
CA TYR A 490 -7.30 -1.24 -27.85
C TYR A 490 -6.96 -2.74 -27.91
N LEU A 491 -7.68 -3.48 -28.74
CA LEU A 491 -7.37 -4.89 -28.95
C LEU A 491 -6.16 -4.99 -29.88
N ASP A 492 -5.18 -5.82 -29.54
CA ASP A 492 -3.95 -5.97 -30.33
C ASP A 492 -4.20 -6.62 -31.71
N GLU A 493 -5.43 -7.06 -32.00
CA GLU A 493 -5.87 -7.63 -33.28
C GLU A 493 -7.00 -6.80 -33.90
N PRO A 494 -6.97 -6.55 -35.23
CA PRO A 494 -8.10 -5.93 -35.92
C PRO A 494 -9.35 -6.80 -35.74
N LEU A 495 -10.45 -6.19 -35.29
CA LEU A 495 -11.75 -6.85 -35.17
C LEU A 495 -12.07 -7.64 -36.44
N GLU A 496 -12.07 -8.97 -36.37
CA GLU A 496 -12.64 -9.81 -37.41
C GLU A 496 -14.10 -9.39 -37.60
N ARG A 497 -14.39 -8.67 -38.69
CA ARG A 497 -15.76 -8.36 -39.13
C ARG A 497 -16.41 -9.61 -39.72
N GLU A 498 -16.61 -10.66 -38.95
CA GLU A 498 -17.44 -11.80 -39.34
C GLU A 498 -18.15 -12.26 -38.06
N GLN A 499 -19.43 -11.93 -37.82
CA GLN A 499 -20.57 -12.77 -38.23
C GLN A 499 -21.90 -11.99 -38.06
N MET A 500 -22.06 -10.82 -38.67
CA MET A 500 -23.37 -10.15 -38.80
C MET A 500 -23.61 -9.56 -40.21
N GLY A 501 -23.02 -10.16 -41.24
CA GLY A 501 -23.12 -9.70 -42.64
C GLY A 501 -23.76 -10.67 -43.63
N ASP A 502 -23.85 -11.97 -43.33
CA ASP A 502 -24.37 -12.97 -44.28
C ASP A 502 -25.81 -13.36 -43.95
N LEU A 503 -26.74 -12.44 -44.19
CA LEU A 503 -28.16 -12.75 -44.34
C LEU A 503 -28.89 -11.59 -45.03
N GLN A 504 -28.45 -11.20 -46.22
CA GLN A 504 -29.31 -10.51 -47.18
C GLN A 504 -28.70 -10.53 -48.60
N PHE A 505 -29.56 -10.84 -49.58
CA PHE A 505 -29.35 -10.84 -51.03
C PHE A 505 -28.92 -12.15 -51.70
N LEU A 506 -29.88 -13.09 -51.83
CA LEU A 506 -30.02 -13.85 -53.08
C LEU A 506 -31.17 -13.21 -53.88
N PRO A 507 -30.94 -12.71 -55.12
CA PRO A 507 -32.02 -12.42 -56.05
C PRO A 507 -32.49 -13.70 -56.77
N GLU A 508 -33.76 -13.65 -57.18
CA GLU A 508 -34.65 -14.73 -57.66
C GLU A 508 -34.13 -15.67 -58.76
#